data_AF-A0A502VR30-F1
#
_entry.id   AF-A0A502VR30-F1
#
_cell.length_a   1.000
_cell.length_b   1.000
_cell.length_c   1.000
_cell.angle_alpha   90.00
_cell.angle_beta   90.00
_cell.angle_gamma   90.00
#
_symmetry.space_group_name_H-M   'P 1'
#
loop_
_entity.id
_entity.type
_entity.pdbx_description
1 polymer ?
#
loop_
_entity_poly.entity_id
_entity_poly.type
_entity_poly.pdbx_seq_one_letter_code
_entity_poly.pdbx_strand_id
1 'polypeptide(L)'
;MNGVLGLQQIVSFQWRAPGWRTSGARGFFAALAVALMVVSVPVHPAHAQSRDKRVMQKAAHPASIDRNGVLILTRTTLLALDQANKTGNYTVLRDLGSPNFQANSAAQLGDIFASQRKQALDFSAVAVLDPQLTLLPQIEPNGMLHIAGFFPSVPLQVNFELLFEPVNRQWKIYGVSVNLTSGGPQAPDTPAAEPPKRAVTGPPPDGPSIAVQAKKGTKAVKP
;
A
#
# COMPACT_ATOMS: atom_id res chain seq x y z
N MET A 1 17.15 -32.03 8.70
CA MET A 1 15.88 -31.36 9.06
C MET A 1 16.23 -29.99 9.62
N ASN A 2 16.18 -28.93 8.80
CA ASN A 2 16.37 -27.55 9.26
C ASN A 2 15.18 -26.73 8.76
N GLY A 3 14.21 -26.51 9.63
CA GLY A 3 13.12 -25.57 9.41
C GLY A 3 13.49 -24.25 10.08
N VAL A 4 13.74 -23.21 9.27
CA VAL A 4 13.79 -21.83 9.75
C VAL A 4 12.44 -21.21 9.41
N LEU A 5 11.62 -21.00 10.44
CA LEU A 5 10.39 -20.21 10.36
C LEU A 5 10.76 -18.78 9.96
N GLY A 6 10.28 -18.34 8.80
CA GLY A 6 10.34 -16.95 8.38
C GLY A 6 9.42 -16.10 9.25
N LEU A 7 10.03 -15.22 10.05
CA LEU A 7 9.35 -14.10 10.69
C LEU A 7 8.81 -13.16 9.61
N GLN A 8 7.49 -13.19 9.41
CA GLN A 8 6.76 -12.10 8.78
C GLN A 8 6.82 -10.88 9.71
N GLN A 9 7.78 -9.99 9.47
CA GLN A 9 7.76 -8.65 10.07
C GLN A 9 6.71 -7.83 9.34
N ILE A 10 5.47 -7.86 9.84
CA ILE A 10 4.42 -6.91 9.47
C ILE A 10 4.87 -5.56 10.01
N VAL A 11 5.33 -4.68 9.13
CA VAL A 11 5.68 -3.31 9.48
C VAL A 11 4.37 -2.55 9.63
N SER A 12 3.77 -2.61 10.83
CA SER A 12 2.61 -1.79 11.17
C SER A 12 3.05 -0.34 11.23
N PHE A 13 2.86 0.42 10.15
CA PHE A 13 3.08 1.86 10.13
C PHE A 13 1.99 2.50 10.99
N GLN A 14 2.39 2.98 12.17
CA GLN A 14 1.47 3.55 13.16
C GLN A 14 1.12 4.98 12.75
N TRP A 15 0.03 5.13 12.00
CA TRP A 15 -0.55 6.42 11.64
C TRP A 15 -0.92 7.19 12.93
N ARG A 16 -0.34 8.38 13.13
CA ARG A 16 -0.62 9.24 14.30
C ARG A 16 -1.73 10.23 13.95
N ALA A 17 -2.95 9.93 14.37
CA ALA A 17 -4.08 10.83 14.25
C ALA A 17 -3.78 12.20 14.91
N PRO A 18 -4.31 13.33 14.38
CA PRO A 18 -4.21 14.62 15.04
C PRO A 18 -4.91 14.56 16.39
N GLY A 19 -4.15 14.65 17.48
CA GLY A 19 -4.69 14.63 18.83
C GLY A 19 -5.59 15.85 19.06
N TRP A 20 -6.86 15.60 19.38
CA TRP A 20 -7.73 16.64 19.92
C TRP A 20 -7.17 17.07 21.28
N ARG A 21 -6.66 18.30 21.38
CA ARG A 21 -6.38 18.93 22.68
C ARG A 21 -7.72 19.21 23.36
N THR A 22 -8.10 18.36 24.30
CA THR A 22 -9.14 18.71 25.29
C THR A 22 -8.54 19.72 26.26
N SER A 23 -8.99 20.96 26.16
CA SER A 23 -8.64 22.06 27.06
C SER A 23 -9.76 22.25 28.09
N GLY A 24 -9.39 22.37 29.37
CA GLY A 24 -10.28 22.75 30.49
C GLY A 24 -11.15 21.60 31.02
N ALA A 25 -11.44 21.47 32.31
CA ALA A 25 -11.36 22.41 33.41
C ALA A 25 -11.09 21.67 34.72
N ARG A 26 -10.30 22.33 35.58
CA ARG A 26 -10.12 21.99 36.99
C ARG A 26 -11.45 22.26 37.72
N GLY A 27 -12.01 21.24 38.36
CA GLY A 27 -13.13 21.36 39.27
C GLY A 27 -12.75 20.72 40.61
N PHE A 28 -12.45 21.56 41.59
CA PHE A 28 -12.34 21.17 42.99
C PHE A 28 -13.72 20.76 43.52
N PHE A 29 -13.83 19.60 44.15
CA PHE A 29 -14.83 19.36 45.18
C PHE A 29 -14.20 18.56 46.32
N ALA A 30 -14.18 19.18 47.50
CA ALA A 30 -13.79 18.61 48.77
C ALA A 30 -15.03 18.33 49.64
N ALA A 31 -14.86 17.41 50.59
CA ALA A 31 -15.75 17.04 51.71
C ALA A 31 -16.96 16.16 51.33
N LEU A 32 -17.46 15.21 52.13
CA LEU A 32 -17.38 14.99 53.58
C LEU A 32 -17.70 13.50 53.87
N ALA A 33 -17.05 12.91 54.88
CA ALA A 33 -17.36 11.57 55.41
C ALA A 33 -18.60 11.57 56.33
N VAL A 34 -19.31 10.44 56.49
CA VAL A 34 -19.86 9.88 57.75
C VAL A 34 -20.63 8.55 57.52
N ALA A 35 -20.17 7.53 58.25
CA ALA A 35 -20.80 6.36 58.93
C ALA A 35 -21.90 5.45 58.30
N LEU A 36 -21.51 4.17 58.15
CA LEU A 36 -22.09 2.89 58.63
C LEU A 36 -23.62 2.75 58.92
N MET A 37 -24.27 1.85 58.17
CA MET A 37 -25.21 0.86 58.72
C MET A 37 -25.16 -0.45 57.90
N VAL A 38 -24.88 -1.56 58.58
CA VAL A 38 -24.79 -2.91 58.00
C VAL A 38 -26.18 -3.56 58.05
N VAL A 39 -26.75 -3.87 56.88
CA VAL A 39 -27.87 -4.81 56.75
C VAL A 39 -27.49 -5.85 55.71
N SER A 40 -27.31 -7.07 56.18
CA SER A 40 -26.95 -8.26 55.40
C SER A 40 -28.18 -8.83 54.71
N VAL A 41 -28.25 -8.72 53.38
CA VAL A 41 -29.16 -9.53 52.55
C VAL A 41 -28.32 -10.24 51.49
N PRO A 42 -28.28 -11.59 51.46
CA PRO A 42 -27.62 -12.31 50.39
C PRO A 42 -28.54 -12.32 49.17
N VAL A 43 -28.40 -11.31 48.31
CA VAL A 43 -28.97 -11.38 46.96
C VAL A 43 -27.96 -12.07 46.08
N HIS A 44 -28.33 -13.29 45.67
CA HIS A 44 -27.61 -14.17 44.74
C HIS A 44 -26.93 -13.38 43.60
N PRO A 45 -25.69 -13.75 43.22
CA PRO A 45 -25.07 -13.23 42.00
C PRO A 45 -25.84 -13.81 40.82
N ALA A 46 -26.88 -13.11 40.38
CA ALA A 46 -27.44 -13.32 39.05
C ALA A 46 -26.27 -13.11 38.09
N HIS A 47 -25.91 -14.17 37.37
CA HIS A 47 -24.96 -14.15 36.28
C HIS A 47 -25.28 -12.96 35.38
N ALA A 48 -24.54 -11.86 35.57
CA ALA A 48 -24.32 -10.86 34.55
C ALA A 48 -23.47 -11.57 33.50
N GLN A 49 -24.17 -12.36 32.70
CA GLN A 49 -23.70 -13.02 31.51
C GLN A 49 -23.13 -11.92 30.64
N SER A 50 -21.82 -11.71 30.75
CA SER A 50 -20.96 -11.58 29.60
C SER A 50 -21.61 -10.77 28.47
N ARG A 51 -21.75 -9.45 28.70
CA ARG A 51 -21.63 -8.44 27.63
C ARG A 51 -20.21 -8.40 27.05
N ASP A 52 -19.38 -9.40 27.35
CA ASP A 52 -18.46 -10.01 26.40
C ASP A 52 -18.99 -9.94 24.95
N LYS A 53 -18.12 -9.45 24.08
CA LYS A 53 -18.02 -9.82 22.65
C LYS A 53 -19.02 -9.25 21.65
N ARG A 54 -19.79 -8.19 21.95
CA ARG A 54 -20.55 -7.46 20.89
C ARG A 54 -19.90 -6.17 20.39
N VAL A 55 -18.78 -5.76 20.96
CA VAL A 55 -17.74 -5.06 20.17
C VAL A 55 -16.85 -6.18 19.63
N MET A 56 -17.41 -7.00 18.74
CA MET A 56 -16.61 -7.87 17.92
C MET A 56 -15.76 -6.91 17.10
N GLN A 57 -14.50 -6.79 17.50
CA GLN A 57 -13.50 -5.96 16.85
C GLN A 57 -13.48 -6.40 15.40
N LYS A 58 -14.19 -5.65 14.54
CA LYS A 58 -14.48 -6.07 13.17
C LYS A 58 -13.14 -6.12 12.48
N ALA A 59 -12.62 -7.31 12.20
CA ALA A 59 -11.33 -7.44 11.53
C ALA A 59 -11.40 -6.78 10.15
N ALA A 60 -10.25 -6.33 9.64
CA ALA A 60 -10.16 -5.88 8.26
C ALA A 60 -10.67 -6.99 7.32
N HIS A 61 -11.40 -6.60 6.28
CA HIS A 61 -11.96 -7.54 5.33
C HIS A 61 -11.84 -6.99 3.90
N PRO A 62 -11.76 -7.86 2.87
CA PRO A 62 -11.67 -7.40 1.49
C PRO A 62 -12.79 -6.40 1.14
N ALA A 63 -12.43 -5.37 0.37
CA ALA A 63 -13.38 -4.37 -0.10
C ALA A 63 -14.10 -4.88 -1.36
N SER A 64 -15.40 -4.62 -1.45
CA SER A 64 -16.19 -4.88 -2.65
C SER A 64 -16.01 -3.73 -3.67
N ILE A 65 -14.79 -3.58 -4.18
CA ILE A 65 -14.43 -2.59 -5.20
C ILE A 65 -13.73 -3.33 -6.35
N ASP A 66 -14.08 -2.99 -7.58
CA ASP A 66 -13.45 -3.56 -8.76
C ASP A 66 -12.12 -2.88 -9.08
N ARG A 67 -11.37 -3.46 -10.02
CA ARG A 67 -10.07 -2.91 -10.45
C ARG A 67 -10.20 -1.46 -10.92
N ASN A 68 -11.25 -1.13 -11.66
CA ASN A 68 -11.44 0.21 -12.20
C ASN A 68 -11.69 1.22 -11.09
N GLY A 69 -12.51 0.88 -10.08
CA GLY A 69 -12.73 1.73 -8.91
C GLY A 69 -11.43 2.03 -8.16
N VAL A 70 -10.57 1.01 -7.97
CA VAL A 70 -9.24 1.20 -7.36
C VAL A 70 -8.38 2.15 -8.18
N LEU A 71 -8.33 1.96 -9.50
CA LEU A 71 -7.54 2.82 -10.40
C LEU A 71 -8.05 4.26 -10.38
N ILE A 72 -9.36 4.47 -10.40
CA ILE A 72 -9.96 5.81 -10.36
C ILE A 72 -9.58 6.52 -9.05
N LEU A 73 -9.80 5.88 -7.89
CA LEU A 73 -9.48 6.48 -6.59
C LEU A 73 -8.00 6.83 -6.46
N THR A 74 -7.12 5.90 -6.83
CA THR A 74 -5.68 6.09 -6.76
C THR A 74 -5.22 7.20 -7.71
N ARG A 75 -5.61 7.15 -8.99
CA ARG A 75 -5.17 8.14 -10.00
C ARG A 75 -5.71 9.54 -9.71
N THR A 76 -7.00 9.66 -9.38
CA THR A 76 -7.60 10.97 -9.04
C THR A 76 -6.86 11.63 -7.88
N THR A 77 -6.54 10.86 -6.84
CA THR A 77 -5.85 11.39 -5.65
C THR A 77 -4.42 11.83 -5.98
N LEU A 78 -3.65 10.98 -6.66
CA LEU A 78 -2.25 11.27 -6.95
C LEU A 78 -2.07 12.36 -8.01
N LEU A 79 -2.97 12.45 -9.00
CA LEU A 79 -2.96 13.54 -9.98
C LEU A 79 -3.40 14.88 -9.36
N ALA A 80 -4.35 14.87 -8.42
CA ALA A 80 -4.69 16.09 -7.68
C ALA A 80 -3.50 16.57 -6.83
N LEU A 81 -2.75 15.65 -6.21
CA LEU A 81 -1.53 15.97 -5.48
C LEU A 81 -0.41 16.49 -6.40
N ASP A 82 -0.24 15.90 -7.59
CA ASP A 82 0.69 16.38 -8.61
C ASP A 82 0.43 17.84 -8.99
N GLN A 83 -0.81 18.13 -9.35
CA GLN A 83 -1.26 19.47 -9.73
C GLN A 83 -1.06 20.46 -8.58
N ALA A 84 -1.36 20.05 -7.34
CA ALA A 84 -1.15 20.87 -6.16
C ALA A 84 0.32 21.16 -5.89
N ASN A 85 1.22 20.17 -6.04
CA ASN A 85 2.65 20.36 -5.90
C ASN A 85 3.22 21.32 -6.96
N LYS A 86 2.80 21.17 -8.22
CA LYS A 86 3.27 21.97 -9.36
C LYS A 86 2.81 23.43 -9.28
N THR A 87 1.58 23.66 -8.81
CA THR A 87 0.98 25.01 -8.76
C THR A 87 1.09 25.68 -7.40
N GLY A 88 1.38 24.92 -6.35
CA GLY A 88 1.24 25.37 -4.96
C GLY A 88 -0.22 25.49 -4.49
N ASN A 89 -1.21 25.08 -5.30
CA ASN A 89 -2.62 25.18 -4.96
C ASN A 89 -3.22 23.84 -4.53
N TYR A 90 -3.49 23.72 -3.23
CA TYR A 90 -3.99 22.48 -2.60
C TYR A 90 -5.50 22.45 -2.41
N THR A 91 -6.26 23.45 -2.88
CA THR A 91 -7.71 23.49 -2.64
C THR A 91 -8.43 22.32 -3.29
N VAL A 92 -8.06 21.93 -4.51
CA VAL A 92 -8.68 20.78 -5.20
C VAL A 92 -8.45 19.48 -4.43
N LEU A 93 -7.20 19.20 -4.02
CA LEU A 93 -6.89 18.01 -3.22
C LEU A 93 -7.68 18.00 -1.91
N ARG A 94 -7.74 19.14 -1.22
CA ARG A 94 -8.52 19.31 0.01
C ARG A 94 -10.01 19.03 -0.22
N ASP A 95 -10.60 19.62 -1.26
CA ASP A 95 -12.04 19.58 -1.51
C ASP A 95 -12.50 18.22 -2.08
N LEU A 96 -11.60 17.46 -2.71
CA LEU A 96 -11.82 16.04 -3.03
C LEU A 96 -11.83 15.14 -1.78
N GLY A 97 -11.19 15.61 -0.71
CA GLY A 97 -11.16 14.93 0.56
C GLY A 97 -12.47 14.99 1.32
N SER A 98 -12.47 14.22 2.39
CA SER A 98 -13.58 14.10 3.31
C SER A 98 -13.61 15.27 4.29
N PRO A 99 -14.69 15.47 5.08
CA PRO A 99 -14.70 16.50 6.11
C PRO A 99 -13.52 16.41 7.08
N ASN A 100 -13.09 15.20 7.43
CA ASN A 100 -11.92 14.98 8.28
C ASN A 100 -10.60 15.36 7.59
N PHE A 101 -10.46 15.10 6.29
CA PHE A 101 -9.29 15.56 5.53
C PHE A 101 -9.30 17.07 5.31
N GLN A 102 -10.48 17.66 5.10
CA GLN A 102 -10.71 19.10 4.95
C GLN A 102 -10.45 19.90 6.24
N ALA A 103 -10.27 19.22 7.39
CA ALA A 103 -9.75 19.84 8.60
C ALA A 103 -8.33 20.42 8.39
N ASN A 104 -7.60 19.94 7.37
CA ASN A 104 -6.38 20.59 6.89
C ASN A 104 -6.74 21.78 5.98
N SER A 105 -6.13 22.93 6.25
CA SER A 105 -6.14 24.05 5.31
C SER A 105 -5.27 23.75 4.08
N ALA A 106 -5.51 24.45 2.97
CA ALA A 106 -4.68 24.33 1.77
C ALA A 106 -3.19 24.68 2.07
N ALA A 107 -2.94 25.65 2.96
CA ALA A 107 -1.60 25.99 3.40
C ALA A 107 -0.94 24.84 4.19
N GLN A 108 -1.67 24.21 5.12
CA GLN A 108 -1.17 23.06 5.87
C GLN A 108 -0.82 21.87 4.96
N LEU A 109 -1.65 21.58 3.95
CA LEU A 109 -1.33 20.57 2.95
C LEU A 109 -0.06 20.95 2.15
N GLY A 110 0.10 22.22 1.82
CA GLY A 110 1.32 22.73 1.18
C GLY A 110 2.59 22.55 2.01
N ASP A 111 2.49 22.67 3.34
CA ASP A 111 3.59 22.40 4.25
C ASP A 111 3.90 20.90 4.36
N ILE A 112 2.86 20.06 4.47
CA ILE A 112 2.99 18.60 4.53
C ILE A 112 3.70 18.04 3.29
N PHE A 113 3.33 18.52 2.10
CA PHE A 113 3.90 18.05 0.83
C PHE A 113 5.07 18.89 0.32
N ALA A 114 5.61 19.80 1.15
CA ALA A 114 6.69 20.69 0.75
C ALA A 114 7.95 19.93 0.30
N SER A 115 8.23 18.76 0.90
CA SER A 115 9.38 17.94 0.54
C SER A 115 9.27 17.42 -0.90
N GLN A 116 8.12 16.83 -1.25
CA GLN A 116 7.84 16.30 -2.59
C GLN A 116 7.89 17.42 -3.64
N ARG A 117 7.34 18.59 -3.33
CA ARG A 117 7.46 19.76 -4.21
C ARG A 117 8.91 20.21 -4.40
N LYS A 118 9.71 20.28 -3.33
CA LYS A 118 11.14 20.67 -3.40
C LYS A 118 11.97 19.68 -4.22
N GLN A 119 11.60 18.41 -4.20
CA GLN A 119 12.21 17.36 -5.01
C GLN A 119 11.72 17.37 -6.48
N ALA A 120 10.82 18.28 -6.84
CA ALA A 120 10.22 18.39 -8.17
C ALA A 120 9.62 17.06 -8.65
N LEU A 121 8.94 16.34 -7.75
CA LEU A 121 8.37 15.04 -8.08
C LEU A 121 7.28 15.19 -9.12
N ASP A 122 7.43 14.45 -10.21
CA ASP A 122 6.44 14.37 -11.26
C ASP A 122 5.62 13.09 -11.08
N PHE A 123 4.39 13.24 -10.61
CA PHE A 123 3.45 12.13 -10.50
C PHE A 123 2.61 11.99 -11.78
N SER A 124 2.88 12.74 -12.85
CA SER A 124 2.11 12.64 -14.11
C SER A 124 2.13 11.23 -14.72
N ALA A 125 3.21 10.47 -14.50
CA ALA A 125 3.35 9.09 -14.94
C ALA A 125 2.25 8.16 -14.38
N VAL A 126 1.64 8.50 -13.23
CA VAL A 126 0.55 7.70 -12.63
C VAL A 126 -0.72 7.71 -13.50
N ALA A 127 -0.84 8.66 -14.43
CA ALA A 127 -1.96 8.73 -15.37
C ALA A 127 -2.00 7.53 -16.33
N VAL A 128 -0.83 6.99 -16.68
CA VAL A 128 -0.67 5.96 -17.72
C VAL A 128 -0.16 4.63 -17.18
N LEU A 129 0.60 4.65 -16.08
CA LEU A 129 1.10 3.44 -15.45
C LEU A 129 0.00 2.77 -14.62
N ASP A 130 0.04 1.45 -14.59
CA ASP A 130 -0.77 0.65 -13.67
C ASP A 130 0.01 0.42 -12.37
N PRO A 131 -0.61 0.64 -11.20
CA PRO A 131 0.04 0.37 -9.92
C PRO A 131 0.10 -1.13 -9.64
N GLN A 132 1.13 -1.54 -8.91
CA GLN A 132 1.19 -2.83 -8.25
C GLN A 132 0.78 -2.67 -6.80
N LEU A 133 -0.27 -3.39 -6.39
CA LEU A 133 -0.80 -3.31 -5.04
C LEU A 133 0.06 -4.18 -4.11
N THR A 134 0.58 -3.55 -3.05
CA THR A 134 1.23 -4.25 -1.92
C THR A 134 0.19 -4.66 -0.88
N LEU A 135 -0.95 -3.96 -0.86
CA LEU A 135 -2.12 -4.28 -0.06
C LEU A 135 -3.34 -4.35 -0.98
N LEU A 136 -4.00 -5.50 -1.02
CA LEU A 136 -5.29 -5.62 -1.70
C LEU A 136 -6.32 -4.70 -1.03
N PRO A 137 -7.23 -4.08 -1.80
CA PRO A 137 -8.20 -3.14 -1.25
C PRO A 137 -9.02 -3.81 -0.14
N GLN A 138 -9.00 -3.23 1.05
CA GLN A 138 -9.70 -3.76 2.21
C GLN A 138 -10.40 -2.65 2.98
N ILE A 139 -11.47 -3.04 3.68
CA ILE A 139 -12.16 -2.19 4.64
C ILE A 139 -11.59 -2.50 6.01
N GLU A 140 -11.04 -1.46 6.64
CA GLU A 140 -10.48 -1.51 7.98
C GLU A 140 -11.59 -1.59 9.05
N PRO A 141 -11.26 -1.97 10.30
CA PRO A 141 -12.24 -2.07 11.40
C PRO A 141 -13.11 -0.82 11.62
N ASN A 142 -12.57 0.35 11.31
CA ASN A 142 -13.23 1.65 11.41
C ASN A 142 -14.06 2.02 10.18
N GLY A 143 -14.18 1.14 9.19
CA GLY A 143 -14.97 1.34 7.98
C GLY A 143 -14.24 2.12 6.87
N MET A 144 -12.97 2.46 7.05
CA MET A 144 -12.18 3.12 5.99
C MET A 144 -11.73 2.11 4.93
N LEU A 145 -11.71 2.53 3.68
CA LEU A 145 -11.07 1.81 2.59
C LEU A 145 -9.57 2.11 2.60
N HIS A 146 -8.76 1.07 2.61
CA HIS A 146 -7.30 1.15 2.59
C HIS A 146 -6.75 0.53 1.30
N ILE A 147 -5.91 1.28 0.59
CA ILE A 147 -5.26 0.87 -0.65
C ILE A 147 -3.78 1.26 -0.55
N ALA A 148 -2.86 0.32 -0.75
CA ALA A 148 -1.43 0.60 -0.77
C ALA A 148 -0.74 -0.14 -1.93
N GLY A 149 0.31 0.48 -2.46
CA GLY A 149 1.03 -0.06 -3.59
C GLY A 149 2.15 0.85 -4.07
N PHE A 150 2.62 0.58 -5.29
CA PHE A 150 3.62 1.41 -5.94
C PHE A 150 3.41 1.43 -7.45
N PHE A 151 3.94 2.46 -8.11
CA PHE A 151 4.05 2.53 -9.56
C PHE A 151 5.45 2.09 -9.98
N PRO A 152 5.59 1.04 -10.80
CA PRO A 152 6.90 0.57 -11.25
C PRO A 152 7.50 1.57 -12.24
N SER A 153 8.61 2.21 -11.86
CA SER A 153 9.36 3.13 -12.72
C SER A 153 10.84 3.18 -12.33
N VAL A 154 11.69 3.63 -13.26
CA VAL A 154 13.14 3.78 -13.09
C VAL A 154 13.57 5.24 -13.33
N PRO A 155 14.57 5.76 -12.59
CA PRO A 155 15.28 5.12 -11.47
C PRO A 155 14.53 5.19 -10.13
N LEU A 156 13.46 5.98 -10.04
CA LEU A 156 12.67 6.15 -8.84
C LEU A 156 11.27 5.59 -9.06
N GLN A 157 10.73 4.89 -8.05
CA GLN A 157 9.35 4.42 -7.99
C GLN A 157 8.54 5.22 -6.98
N VAL A 158 7.25 5.41 -7.26
CA VAL A 158 6.32 6.08 -6.36
C VAL A 158 5.59 5.03 -5.54
N ASN A 159 5.79 5.03 -4.23
CA ASN A 159 5.03 4.21 -3.28
C ASN A 159 3.92 5.06 -2.69
N PHE A 160 2.73 4.49 -2.57
CA PHE A 160 1.56 5.18 -2.05
C PHE A 160 0.83 4.33 -1.01
N GLU A 161 0.21 5.03 -0.07
CA GLU A 161 -0.75 4.48 0.88
C GLU A 161 -1.90 5.49 1.01
N LEU A 162 -3.11 5.02 0.72
CA LEU A 162 -4.31 5.84 0.62
C LEU A 162 -5.39 5.29 1.54
N LEU A 163 -5.99 6.18 2.32
CA LEU A 163 -7.14 5.90 3.15
C LEU A 163 -8.32 6.73 2.66
N PHE A 164 -9.47 6.11 2.52
CA PHE A 164 -10.72 6.77 2.15
C PHE A 164 -11.78 6.50 3.20
N GLU A 165 -12.52 7.55 3.58
CA GLU A 165 -13.70 7.40 4.43
C GLU A 165 -14.99 7.45 3.58
N PRO A 166 -16.02 6.70 3.96
CA PRO A 166 -17.29 6.70 3.24
C PRO A 166 -18.12 7.93 3.65
N VAL A 167 -18.37 8.84 2.71
CA VAL A 167 -19.19 10.04 2.90
C VAL A 167 -20.24 10.09 1.81
N ASN A 168 -21.52 10.15 2.18
CA ASN A 168 -22.64 10.22 1.22
C ASN A 168 -22.59 9.11 0.14
N ARG A 169 -22.19 7.89 0.54
CA ARG A 169 -21.99 6.72 -0.35
C ARG A 169 -20.85 6.89 -1.37
N GLN A 170 -19.92 7.81 -1.12
CA GLN A 170 -18.71 8.00 -1.92
C GLN A 170 -17.47 7.80 -1.06
N TRP A 171 -16.43 7.20 -1.63
CA TRP A 171 -15.12 7.17 -1.00
C TRP A 171 -14.46 8.54 -1.16
N LYS A 172 -14.21 9.21 -0.04
CA LYS A 172 -13.54 10.52 0.03
C LYS A 172 -12.17 10.36 0.68
N ILE A 173 -11.19 11.12 0.18
CA ILE A 173 -9.81 11.03 0.70
C ILE A 173 -9.82 11.35 2.19
N TYR A 174 -9.26 10.45 2.99
CA TYR A 174 -9.03 10.63 4.43
C TYR A 174 -7.54 10.78 4.74
N GLY A 175 -6.69 10.05 4.02
CA GLY A 175 -5.25 10.07 4.19
C GLY A 175 -4.51 9.80 2.90
N VAL A 176 -3.39 10.50 2.71
CA VAL A 176 -2.50 10.36 1.56
C VAL A 176 -1.06 10.31 2.05
N SER A 177 -0.36 9.25 1.74
CA SER A 177 1.08 9.10 1.95
C SER A 177 1.74 8.74 0.63
N VAL A 178 2.80 9.46 0.27
CA VAL A 178 3.59 9.20 -0.93
C VAL A 178 5.07 9.31 -0.63
N ASN A 179 5.83 8.32 -1.10
CA ASN A 179 7.28 8.25 -0.87
C ASN A 179 7.97 7.74 -2.13
N LEU A 180 9.18 8.22 -2.37
CA LEU A 180 10.03 7.67 -3.40
C LEU A 180 11.00 6.65 -2.84
N THR A 181 11.21 5.59 -3.60
CA THR A 181 12.32 4.67 -3.39
C THR A 181 13.02 4.41 -4.71
N SER A 182 14.25 3.91 -4.68
CA SER A 182 14.91 3.42 -5.89
C SER A 182 14.09 2.26 -6.48
N GLY A 183 13.74 2.38 -7.76
CA GLY A 183 13.00 1.37 -8.50
C GLY A 183 13.93 0.52 -9.37
N GLY A 184 13.60 -0.76 -9.52
CA GLY A 184 14.26 -1.66 -10.46
C GLY A 184 13.43 -1.87 -11.73
N PRO A 185 14.04 -2.28 -12.86
CA PRO A 185 13.28 -2.72 -14.03
C PRO A 185 12.36 -3.88 -13.64
N GLN A 186 11.06 -3.70 -13.82
CA GLN A 186 10.09 -4.76 -13.63
C GLN A 186 9.48 -5.10 -14.98
N ALA A 187 9.71 -6.32 -15.46
CA ALA A 187 9.14 -6.78 -16.71
C ALA A 187 7.61 -6.79 -16.59
N PRO A 188 6.87 -6.33 -17.62
CA PRO A 188 5.42 -6.52 -17.67
C PRO A 188 5.08 -8.00 -17.46
N ASP A 189 4.00 -8.29 -16.74
CA ASP A 189 3.47 -9.65 -16.57
C ASP A 189 3.02 -10.19 -17.94
N THR A 190 3.99 -10.66 -18.72
CA THR A 190 3.72 -11.51 -19.88
C THR A 190 3.31 -12.85 -19.28
N PRO A 191 2.10 -13.39 -19.58
CA PRO A 191 1.77 -14.75 -19.18
C PRO A 191 2.93 -15.65 -19.59
N ALA A 192 3.57 -16.28 -18.61
CA ALA A 192 4.72 -17.11 -18.85
C ALA A 192 4.32 -18.16 -19.89
N ALA A 193 4.92 -18.09 -21.08
CA ALA A 193 4.87 -19.20 -22.01
C ALA A 193 5.43 -20.41 -21.25
N GLU A 194 4.59 -21.42 -21.13
CA GLU A 194 4.90 -22.68 -20.46
C GLU A 194 6.28 -23.17 -20.95
N PRO A 195 7.23 -23.45 -20.06
CA PRO A 195 8.57 -23.85 -20.49
C PRO A 195 8.44 -25.10 -21.37
N PRO A 196 9.11 -25.15 -22.53
CA PRO A 196 9.01 -26.32 -23.40
C PRO A 196 9.51 -27.53 -22.60
N LYS A 197 8.65 -28.54 -22.46
CA LYS A 197 9.01 -29.84 -21.90
C LYS A 197 10.32 -30.26 -22.58
N ARG A 198 11.38 -30.44 -21.78
CA ARG A 198 12.66 -30.95 -22.26
C ARG A 198 12.39 -32.23 -23.04
N ALA A 199 12.57 -32.18 -24.36
CA ALA A 199 12.66 -33.37 -25.17
C ALA A 199 13.85 -34.16 -24.62
N VAL A 200 13.58 -35.34 -24.08
CA VAL A 200 14.62 -36.29 -23.68
C VAL A 200 15.39 -36.65 -24.94
N THR A 201 16.63 -36.21 -25.00
CA THR A 201 17.61 -36.55 -26.03
C THR A 201 17.86 -38.06 -25.99
N GLY A 202 17.41 -38.77 -27.01
CA GLY A 202 17.98 -40.06 -27.37
C GLY A 202 19.45 -39.90 -27.80
N PRO A 203 20.26 -40.97 -27.77
CA PRO A 203 21.65 -40.91 -28.19
C PRO A 203 21.77 -40.46 -29.65
N PRO A 204 22.77 -39.62 -29.99
CA PRO A 204 22.90 -39.04 -31.32
C PRO A 204 23.18 -40.13 -32.37
N PRO A 205 22.61 -40.02 -33.59
CA PRO A 205 22.98 -40.89 -34.70
C PRO A 205 24.39 -40.55 -35.19
N ASP A 206 25.17 -41.57 -35.51
CA ASP A 206 26.54 -41.43 -36.03
C ASP A 206 26.54 -40.60 -37.32
N GLY A 207 27.26 -39.47 -37.31
CA GLY A 207 27.37 -38.58 -38.45
C GLY A 207 28.26 -39.17 -39.56
N PRO A 208 27.97 -38.89 -40.86
CA PRO A 208 28.80 -39.36 -41.97
C PRO A 208 30.18 -38.69 -41.95
N SER A 209 31.22 -39.53 -41.91
CA SER A 209 32.62 -39.16 -41.99
C SER A 209 32.94 -38.45 -43.31
N ILE A 210 33.46 -37.22 -43.23
CA ILE A 210 34.10 -36.54 -44.38
C ILE A 210 35.54 -36.26 -44.01
N ALA A 211 36.43 -37.16 -44.40
CA ALA A 211 37.87 -36.97 -44.32
C ALA A 211 38.32 -35.95 -45.37
N VAL A 212 38.75 -34.76 -44.93
CA VAL A 212 39.43 -33.78 -45.77
C VAL A 212 40.91 -34.19 -45.88
N GLN A 213 41.30 -34.74 -47.04
CA GLN A 213 42.70 -35.03 -47.36
C GLN A 213 43.45 -33.72 -47.63
N ALA A 214 44.43 -33.39 -46.77
CA ALA A 214 45.40 -32.34 -47.02
C ALA A 214 46.41 -32.78 -48.09
N LYS A 215 46.29 -32.23 -49.31
CA LYS A 215 47.25 -32.45 -50.40
C LYS A 215 48.53 -31.63 -50.12
N LYS A 216 49.62 -32.36 -49.94
CA LYS A 216 51.00 -31.89 -49.68
C LYS A 216 51.51 -30.97 -50.80
N GLY A 217 52.28 -29.95 -50.43
CA GLY A 217 52.67 -28.84 -51.30
C GLY A 217 53.81 -29.09 -52.30
N THR A 218 53.94 -28.08 -53.17
CA THR A 218 55.14 -27.50 -53.83
C THR A 218 55.81 -28.19 -55.04
N LYS A 219 55.49 -27.63 -56.22
CA LYS A 219 56.37 -27.07 -57.29
C LYS A 219 57.74 -27.70 -57.59
N ALA A 220 57.97 -28.06 -58.87
CA ALA A 220 58.84 -27.37 -59.86
C ALA A 220 59.12 -28.30 -61.07
N VAL A 221 58.76 -27.90 -62.30
CA VAL A 221 59.60 -27.38 -63.43
C VAL A 221 60.23 -28.48 -64.34
N LYS A 222 60.05 -28.22 -65.63
CA LYS A 222 60.35 -28.91 -66.92
C LYS A 222 61.85 -29.15 -67.22
N PRO A 223 62.28 -29.83 -68.31
CA PRO A 223 61.79 -29.79 -69.71
C PRO A 223 61.05 -31.04 -70.22
#